data_AF-A0A2D5UEZ3-F1
#
_entry.id   AF-A0A2D5UEZ3-F1
#
_cell.length_a   1.000
_cell.length_b   1.000
_cell.length_c   1.000
_cell.angle_alpha   90.00
_cell.angle_beta   90.00
_cell.angle_gamma   90.00
#
_symmetry.space_group_name_H-M   'P 1'
#
loop_
_entity.id
_entity.type
_entity.pdbx_description
1 polymer ?
#
loop_
_entity_poly.entity_id
_entity_poly.type
_entity_poly.pdbx_seq_one_letter_code
_entity_poly.pdbx_strand_id
1 'polypeptide(L)'
;KSECALHLITRGHRLVADDVVDIHLHGQELVGQSTDLLKHHLEVRGLGILNIKDLFGVVAIRYEKNVEMIIELVPWTADQSFDRLGIDLESREILGHALSLVRIPVAPGRNVPTIIEVAARNRLLQRMGYFSAHEFSRNLATQIALENSRQSVDTLGAEN
;
A
#
# COMPACT_ATOMS: atom_id res chain seq x y z
N LYS A 1 -11.84 2.96 8.08
CA LYS A 1 -10.96 1.77 7.99
C LYS A 1 -11.79 0.53 7.71
N SER A 2 -12.74 0.21 8.59
CA SER A 2 -13.56 -1.00 8.51
C SER A 2 -14.43 -1.10 7.25
N GLU A 3 -15.00 0.01 6.73
CA GLU A 3 -15.67 0.03 5.42
C GLU A 3 -14.73 -0.36 4.25
N CYS A 4 -13.48 0.11 4.29
CA CYS A 4 -12.46 -0.25 3.30
C CYS A 4 -12.10 -1.73 3.41
N ALA A 5 -11.97 -2.24 4.65
CA ALA A 5 -11.75 -3.66 4.90
C ALA A 5 -12.91 -4.51 4.36
N LEU A 6 -14.17 -4.11 4.59
CA LEU A 6 -15.34 -4.78 4.02
C LEU A 6 -15.29 -4.82 2.49
N HIS A 7 -14.94 -3.70 1.84
CA HIS A 7 -14.77 -3.63 0.39
C HIS A 7 -13.65 -4.54 -0.14
N LEU A 8 -12.57 -4.73 0.62
CA LEU A 8 -11.52 -5.68 0.26
C LEU A 8 -12.02 -7.13 0.42
N ILE A 9 -12.76 -7.42 1.49
CA ILE A 9 -13.34 -8.75 1.74
C ILE A 9 -14.29 -9.15 0.60
N THR A 10 -15.16 -8.24 0.13
CA THR A 10 -16.07 -8.52 -1.00
C THR A 10 -15.33 -8.77 -2.32
N ARG A 11 -14.06 -8.37 -2.42
CA ARG A 11 -13.17 -8.62 -3.56
C ARG A 11 -12.28 -9.86 -3.38
N GLY A 12 -12.53 -10.67 -2.35
CA GLY A 12 -11.84 -11.94 -2.10
C GLY A 12 -10.61 -11.83 -1.19
N HIS A 13 -10.34 -10.66 -0.60
CA HIS A 13 -9.32 -10.53 0.43
C HIS A 13 -9.81 -11.08 1.77
N ARG A 14 -8.88 -11.25 2.71
CA ARG A 14 -9.15 -11.97 3.96
C ARG A 14 -8.91 -11.07 5.16
N LEU A 15 -9.88 -11.02 6.06
CA LEU A 15 -9.75 -10.32 7.34
C LEU A 15 -8.89 -11.13 8.31
N VAL A 16 -7.90 -10.49 8.90
CA VAL A 16 -7.16 -11.03 10.04
C VAL A 16 -7.73 -10.50 11.34
N ALA A 17 -7.81 -9.17 11.46
CA ALA A 17 -8.29 -8.44 12.64
C ALA A 17 -8.85 -7.07 12.23
N ASP A 18 -9.72 -6.50 13.08
CA ASP A 18 -10.16 -5.10 13.02
C ASP A 18 -10.00 -4.44 14.40
N ASP A 19 -9.79 -3.12 14.39
CA ASP A 19 -9.57 -2.24 15.55
C ASP A 19 -8.32 -2.56 16.39
N VAL A 20 -8.27 -3.71 17.06
CA VAL A 20 -7.12 -4.17 17.86
C VAL A 20 -6.43 -5.33 17.14
N VAL A 21 -5.12 -5.18 16.95
CA VAL A 21 -4.26 -6.18 16.30
C VAL A 21 -3.14 -6.56 17.26
N ASP A 22 -3.07 -7.83 17.62
CA ASP A 22 -1.98 -8.37 18.41
C ASP A 22 -0.82 -8.69 17.47
N ILE A 23 0.29 -7.99 17.67
CA ILE A 23 1.53 -8.18 16.89
C ILE A 23 2.58 -8.81 17.78
N HIS A 24 3.18 -9.90 17.31
CA HIS A 24 4.26 -10.61 18.00
C HIS A 24 5.31 -11.08 16.99
N LEU A 25 6.44 -11.56 17.51
CA LEU A 25 7.51 -12.14 16.71
C LEU A 25 7.38 -13.65 16.63
N HIS A 26 7.43 -14.17 15.41
CA HIS A 26 7.60 -15.59 15.13
C HIS A 26 8.94 -15.78 14.41
N GLY A 27 9.98 -16.15 15.17
CA GLY A 27 11.36 -16.11 14.66
C GLY A 27 11.80 -14.68 14.38
N GLN A 28 12.02 -14.35 13.09
CA GLN A 28 12.39 -13.00 12.63
C GLN A 28 11.25 -12.27 11.90
N GLU A 29 10.06 -12.86 11.86
CA GLU A 29 8.91 -12.29 11.16
C GLU A 29 7.93 -11.66 12.15
N LEU A 30 7.40 -10.48 11.80
CA LEU A 30 6.28 -9.89 12.50
C LEU A 30 4.98 -10.58 12.06
N VAL A 31 4.25 -11.14 13.01
CA VAL A 31 2.96 -11.79 12.78
C VAL A 31 1.87 -11.02 13.49
N GLY A 32 0.81 -10.67 12.75
CA GLY A 32 -0.38 -10.03 13.28
C GLY A 32 -1.54 -11.01 13.37
N GLN A 33 -2.33 -10.93 14.44
CA GLN A 33 -3.54 -11.70 14.65
C GLN A 33 -4.61 -10.87 15.38
N SER A 34 -5.84 -11.39 15.44
CA SER A 34 -6.92 -10.80 16.24
C SER A 34 -6.92 -11.38 17.65
N THR A 35 -7.42 -10.62 18.61
CA THR A 35 -7.76 -11.13 19.94
C THR A 35 -8.92 -12.13 19.84
N ASP A 36 -9.02 -13.07 20.77
CA ASP A 36 -10.10 -14.07 20.76
C ASP A 36 -11.51 -13.44 20.80
N LEU A 37 -11.64 -12.30 21.47
CA LEU A 37 -12.91 -11.57 21.59
C LEU A 37 -13.36 -10.94 20.26
N LEU A 38 -12.44 -10.33 19.51
CA LEU A 38 -12.75 -9.57 18.30
C LEU A 38 -12.63 -10.40 17.02
N LYS A 39 -12.18 -11.65 17.16
CA LYS A 39 -11.97 -12.59 16.07
C LYS A 39 -13.18 -12.68 15.15
N HIS A 40 -12.94 -12.52 13.85
CA HIS A 40 -13.95 -12.57 12.77
C HIS A 40 -14.99 -11.44 12.77
N HIS A 41 -14.96 -10.53 13.74
CA HIS A 41 -15.90 -9.42 13.82
C HIS A 41 -15.34 -8.17 13.13
N LEU A 42 -16.25 -7.39 12.55
CA LEU A 42 -15.95 -6.09 11.92
C LEU A 42 -17.03 -5.09 12.31
N GLU A 43 -16.65 -3.93 12.83
CA GLU A 43 -17.61 -2.84 13.11
C GLU A 43 -17.81 -2.02 11.83
N VAL A 44 -19.07 -1.86 11.41
CA VAL A 44 -19.42 -1.03 10.27
C VAL A 44 -20.49 -0.03 10.70
N ARG A 45 -20.14 1.25 10.65
CA ARG A 45 -21.07 2.33 11.01
C ARG A 45 -22.37 2.23 10.20
N GLY A 46 -23.49 2.31 10.90
CA GLY A 46 -24.83 2.16 10.32
C GLY A 46 -25.32 0.72 10.21
N LEU A 47 -24.45 -0.29 10.32
CA LEU A 47 -24.82 -1.71 10.34
C LEU A 47 -24.54 -2.37 11.70
N GLY A 48 -23.58 -1.84 12.47
CA GLY A 48 -23.14 -2.42 13.73
C GLY A 48 -22.03 -3.45 13.55
N ILE A 49 -21.95 -4.40 14.48
CA ILE A 49 -20.92 -5.45 14.49
C ILE A 49 -21.37 -6.60 13.59
N LEU A 50 -20.53 -6.97 12.62
CA LEU A 50 -20.77 -8.02 11.64
C LEU A 50 -19.82 -9.19 11.86
N ASN A 51 -20.32 -10.43 11.76
CA ASN A 51 -19.45 -11.62 11.73
C ASN A 51 -19.09 -11.96 10.28
N ILE A 52 -17.84 -11.72 9.92
CA ILE A 52 -17.33 -11.89 8.54
C ILE A 52 -17.24 -13.36 8.14
N LYS A 53 -16.94 -14.26 9.08
CA LYS A 53 -16.88 -15.70 8.80
C LYS A 53 -18.26 -16.23 8.42
N ASP A 54 -19.31 -15.78 9.11
CA ASP A 54 -20.66 -16.25 8.85
C ASP A 54 -21.24 -15.65 7.56
N LEU A 55 -20.90 -14.40 7.25
CA LEU A 55 -21.36 -13.70 6.04
C LEU A 55 -20.64 -14.12 4.76
N PHE A 56 -19.31 -14.31 4.81
CA PHE A 56 -18.47 -14.52 3.62
C PHE A 56 -17.73 -15.87 3.63
N GLY A 57 -17.96 -16.69 4.65
CA GLY A 57 -17.38 -18.02 4.79
C GLY A 57 -15.94 -18.02 5.31
N VAL A 58 -15.42 -19.23 5.54
CA VAL A 58 -14.07 -19.44 6.13
C VAL A 58 -12.95 -18.90 5.24
N VAL A 59 -13.22 -18.75 3.94
CA VAL A 59 -12.25 -18.26 2.95
C VAL A 59 -11.95 -16.77 3.13
N ALA A 60 -12.88 -16.01 3.70
CA ALA A 60 -12.79 -14.56 3.91
C ALA A 60 -12.05 -14.17 5.20
N ILE A 61 -11.61 -15.13 6.00
CA ILE A 61 -10.86 -14.88 7.24
C ILE A 61 -9.49 -15.54 7.21
N ARG A 62 -8.58 -15.02 8.03
CA ARG A 62 -7.30 -15.65 8.39
C ARG A 62 -7.06 -15.43 9.88
N TYR A 63 -6.47 -16.43 10.54
CA TYR A 63 -6.19 -16.34 11.97
C TYR A 63 -4.98 -15.46 12.26
N GLU A 64 -3.94 -15.60 11.45
CA GLU A 64 -2.71 -14.83 11.55
C GLU A 64 -2.15 -14.53 10.15
N LYS A 65 -1.29 -13.52 10.04
CA LYS A 65 -0.56 -13.21 8.82
C LYS A 65 0.70 -12.39 9.12
N ASN A 66 1.78 -12.66 8.39
CA ASN A 66 2.98 -11.82 8.43
C ASN A 66 2.65 -10.38 8.02
N VAL A 67 3.08 -9.42 8.82
CA VAL A 67 2.96 -7.99 8.57
C VAL A 67 4.16 -7.53 7.75
N GLU A 68 3.91 -7.09 6.51
CA GLU A 68 4.98 -6.81 5.54
C GLU A 68 5.04 -5.34 5.09
N MET A 69 3.96 -4.60 5.35
CA MET A 69 3.84 -3.18 5.06
C MET A 69 2.76 -2.54 5.93
N ILE A 70 2.84 -1.23 6.07
CA ILE A 70 1.87 -0.39 6.76
C ILE A 70 1.28 0.56 5.73
N ILE A 71 -0.03 0.63 5.67
CA ILE A 71 -0.74 1.65 4.91
C ILE A 71 -1.40 2.60 5.89
N GLU A 72 -0.99 3.85 5.84
CA GLU A 72 -1.57 4.91 6.66
C GLU A 72 -2.54 5.75 5.82
N LEU A 73 -3.81 5.70 6.19
CA LEU A 73 -4.84 6.53 5.56
C LEU A 73 -4.81 7.91 6.19
N VAL A 74 -4.45 8.93 5.41
CA VAL A 74 -4.37 10.33 5.88
C VAL A 74 -5.48 11.16 5.25
N PRO A 75 -6.07 12.14 5.97
CA PRO A 75 -6.98 13.10 5.35
C PRO A 75 -6.27 13.86 4.22
N TRP A 76 -6.95 14.08 3.10
CA TRP A 76 -6.40 14.96 2.07
C TRP A 76 -6.43 16.41 2.53
N THR A 77 -5.30 17.10 2.42
CA THR A 77 -5.18 18.54 2.65
C THR A 77 -4.38 19.18 1.52
N ALA A 78 -4.71 20.44 1.18
CA ALA A 78 -4.12 21.13 0.02
C ALA A 78 -2.62 21.48 0.21
N ASP A 79 -2.17 21.52 1.45
CA ASP A 79 -0.81 21.83 1.90
C ASP A 79 0.10 20.60 1.97
N GLN A 80 -0.44 19.37 1.92
CA GLN A 80 0.37 18.16 1.92
C GLN A 80 0.91 17.84 0.52
N SER A 81 2.23 17.85 0.38
CA SER A 81 2.91 17.22 -0.74
C SER A 81 2.93 15.71 -0.55
N PHE A 82 2.42 14.98 -1.54
CA PHE A 82 2.51 13.52 -1.60
C PHE A 82 3.56 13.14 -2.62
N ASP A 83 4.33 12.09 -2.34
CA ASP A 83 5.26 11.52 -3.32
C ASP A 83 4.46 11.04 -4.54
N ARG A 84 4.77 11.62 -5.70
CA ARG A 84 4.14 11.31 -6.99
C ARG A 84 4.91 10.27 -7.79
N LEU A 85 6.19 10.07 -7.45
CA LEU A 85 7.09 9.19 -8.19
C LEU A 85 7.22 7.83 -7.49
N GLY A 86 7.04 7.78 -6.16
CA GLY A 86 7.20 6.54 -5.39
C GLY A 86 8.68 6.15 -5.25
N ILE A 87 9.56 7.15 -5.18
CA ILE A 87 11.01 6.99 -5.09
C ILE A 87 11.43 6.92 -3.62
N ASP A 88 10.77 7.71 -2.76
CA ASP A 88 11.11 7.76 -1.34
C ASP A 88 10.42 6.60 -0.60
N LEU A 89 11.24 5.67 -0.10
CA LEU A 89 10.77 4.55 0.69
C LEU A 89 10.68 4.97 2.17
N GLU A 90 9.49 5.35 2.61
CA GLU A 90 9.22 5.52 4.03
C GLU A 90 9.18 4.16 4.75
N SER A 91 9.59 4.16 6.01
CA SER A 91 9.45 3.01 6.89
C SER A 91 9.00 3.41 8.29
N ARG A 92 8.39 2.47 9.00
CA ARG A 92 8.02 2.60 10.40
C ARG A 92 8.40 1.33 11.14
N GLU A 93 9.02 1.50 12.30
CA GLU A 93 9.47 0.38 13.11
C GLU A 93 8.33 -0.18 13.97
N ILE A 94 8.21 -1.50 14.01
CA ILE A 94 7.36 -2.23 14.95
C ILE A 94 8.21 -3.36 15.56
N LEU A 95 8.32 -3.38 16.90
CA LEU A 95 9.12 -4.37 17.65
C LEU A 95 10.54 -4.57 17.09
N GLY A 96 11.24 -3.49 16.69
CA GLY A 96 12.58 -3.56 16.13
C GLY A 96 12.67 -3.88 14.62
N HIS A 97 11.54 -4.08 13.93
CA HIS A 97 11.51 -4.35 12.49
C HIS A 97 10.98 -3.15 11.70
N ALA A 98 11.80 -2.66 10.76
CA ALA A 98 11.40 -1.61 9.83
C ALA A 98 10.45 -2.16 8.76
N LEU A 99 9.20 -1.70 8.79
CA LEU A 99 8.18 -2.02 7.79
C LEU A 99 8.03 -0.89 6.79
N SER A 100 7.85 -1.21 5.51
CA SER A 100 7.53 -0.22 4.47
C SER A 100 6.23 0.50 4.83
N LEU A 101 6.26 1.83 4.81
CA LEU A 101 5.12 2.69 5.10
C LEU A 101 4.65 3.37 3.81
N VAL A 102 3.36 3.30 3.53
CA VAL A 102 2.72 4.00 2.42
C VAL A 102 1.59 4.86 2.95
N ARG A 103 1.66 6.17 2.71
CA ARG A 103 0.60 7.12 3.07
C ARG A 103 -0.36 7.30 1.91
N ILE A 104 -1.63 6.97 2.10
CA ILE A 104 -2.68 7.14 1.09
C ILE A 104 -3.63 8.25 1.54
N PRO A 105 -3.71 9.37 0.81
CA PRO A 105 -4.70 10.40 1.10
C PRO A 105 -6.11 9.90 0.82
N VAL A 106 -7.04 10.24 1.71
CA VAL A 106 -8.46 9.95 1.61
C VAL A 106 -9.21 11.24 1.29
N ALA A 107 -9.96 11.21 0.19
CA ALA A 107 -10.83 12.29 -0.26
C ALA A 107 -12.13 11.68 -0.83
N PRO A 108 -13.24 12.43 -0.81
CA PRO A 108 -14.48 12.00 -1.47
C PRO A 108 -14.24 11.59 -2.92
N GLY A 109 -14.89 10.50 -3.36
CA GLY A 109 -14.75 9.96 -4.71
C GLY A 109 -13.49 9.11 -4.97
N ARG A 110 -12.56 9.02 -4.02
CA ARG A 110 -11.36 8.18 -4.16
C ARG A 110 -11.65 6.73 -3.78
N ASN A 111 -11.39 5.80 -4.68
CA ASN A 111 -11.50 4.36 -4.39
C ASN A 111 -10.27 3.86 -3.62
N VAL A 112 -10.25 4.12 -2.31
CA VAL A 112 -9.17 3.73 -1.40
C VAL A 112 -8.88 2.21 -1.42
N PRO A 113 -9.88 1.30 -1.41
CA PRO A 113 -9.64 -0.14 -1.50
C PRO A 113 -8.77 -0.54 -2.70
N THR A 114 -9.08 -0.03 -3.89
CA THR A 114 -8.28 -0.32 -5.10
C THR A 114 -6.84 0.16 -4.98
N ILE A 115 -6.62 1.32 -4.35
CA ILE A 115 -5.26 1.85 -4.16
C ILE A 115 -4.48 0.98 -3.17
N ILE A 116 -5.14 0.48 -2.11
CA ILE A 116 -4.54 -0.48 -1.19
C ILE A 116 -4.14 -1.77 -1.91
N GLU A 117 -5.00 -2.31 -2.79
CA GLU A 117 -4.66 -3.50 -3.58
C GLU A 117 -3.41 -3.26 -4.45
N VAL A 118 -3.34 -2.11 -5.13
CA VAL A 118 -2.20 -1.75 -5.97
C VAL A 118 -0.94 -1.56 -5.13
N ALA A 119 -1.04 -0.91 -3.96
CA ALA A 119 0.09 -0.74 -3.04
C ALA A 119 0.64 -2.09 -2.56
N ALA A 120 -0.25 -3.04 -2.20
CA ALA A 120 0.16 -4.40 -1.83
C ALA A 120 0.84 -5.16 -2.97
N ARG A 121 0.32 -5.04 -4.20
CA ARG A 121 0.96 -5.62 -5.40
C ARG A 121 2.32 -4.99 -5.69
N ASN A 122 2.43 -3.66 -5.56
CA ASN A 122 3.69 -2.95 -5.75
C ASN A 122 4.73 -3.37 -4.70
N ARG A 123 4.32 -3.54 -3.44
CA ARG A 123 5.19 -4.08 -2.38
C ARG A 123 5.71 -5.47 -2.73
N LEU A 124 4.85 -6.34 -3.28
CA LEU A 124 5.25 -7.67 -3.75
C LEU A 124 6.31 -7.59 -4.86
N LEU A 125 6.14 -6.70 -5.84
CA LEU A 125 7.13 -6.45 -6.89
C LEU A 125 8.48 -5.97 -6.33
N GLN A 126 8.44 -5.01 -5.39
CA GLN A 126 9.65 -4.52 -4.72
C GLN A 126 10.37 -5.62 -3.94
N ARG A 127 9.64 -6.54 -3.29
CA ARG A 127 10.23 -7.72 -2.64
C ARG A 127 10.94 -8.64 -3.64
N MET A 128 10.48 -8.69 -4.88
CA MET A 128 11.09 -9.45 -5.97
C MET A 128 12.23 -8.69 -6.67
N GLY A 129 12.55 -7.46 -6.22
CA GLY A 129 13.62 -6.64 -6.78
C GLY A 129 13.19 -5.71 -7.92
N TYR A 130 11.88 -5.60 -8.22
CA TYR A 130 11.36 -4.72 -9.26
C TYR A 130 10.92 -3.38 -8.67
N PHE A 131 11.52 -2.28 -9.16
CA PHE A 131 11.23 -0.92 -8.69
C PHE A 131 10.83 -0.01 -9.85
N SER A 132 9.53 0.06 -10.14
CA SER A 132 8.97 0.76 -11.30
C SER A 132 9.35 2.25 -11.35
N ALA A 133 9.41 2.93 -10.20
CA ALA A 133 9.77 4.34 -10.10
C ALA A 133 11.22 4.61 -10.57
N HIS A 134 12.17 3.78 -10.12
CA HIS A 134 13.57 3.87 -10.51
C HIS A 134 13.75 3.53 -12.00
N GLU A 135 13.04 2.53 -12.50
CA GLU A 135 13.06 2.18 -13.91
C GLU A 135 12.53 3.31 -14.79
N PHE A 136 11.38 3.89 -14.42
CA PHE A 136 10.81 5.02 -15.12
C PHE A 136 11.75 6.24 -15.12
N SER A 137 12.31 6.59 -13.96
CA SER A 137 13.25 7.70 -13.82
C SER A 137 14.49 7.52 -14.70
N ARG A 138 15.07 6.32 -14.72
CA ARG A 138 16.21 5.98 -15.59
C ARG A 138 15.87 6.10 -17.07
N ASN A 139 14.69 5.61 -17.48
CA ASN A 139 14.25 5.69 -18.87
C ASN A 139 14.02 7.13 -19.31
N LEU A 140 13.41 7.96 -18.45
CA LEU A 140 13.18 9.38 -18.70
C LEU A 140 14.49 10.16 -18.81
N ALA A 141 15.43 9.94 -17.90
CA ALA A 141 16.76 10.57 -17.96
C ALA A 141 17.50 10.22 -19.26
N THR A 142 17.39 8.96 -19.70
CA THR A 142 17.98 8.50 -20.96
C THR A 142 17.36 9.21 -22.17
N GLN A 143 16.03 9.38 -22.21
CA GLN A 143 15.34 10.08 -23.29
C GLN A 143 15.72 11.56 -23.37
N ILE A 144 15.77 12.25 -22.22
CA ILE A 144 16.16 13.66 -22.15
C ILE A 144 17.60 13.85 -22.65
N ALA A 145 18.52 12.96 -22.28
CA ALA A 145 19.90 13.02 -22.75
C ALA A 145 19.99 12.87 -24.28
N LEU A 146 19.24 11.92 -24.86
CA LEU A 146 19.19 11.70 -26.31
C LEU A 146 18.62 12.91 -27.07
N GLU A 147 17.58 13.56 -26.53
CA GLU A 147 17.00 14.77 -27.14
C GLU A 147 17.98 15.95 -27.10
N ASN A 148 18.68 16.15 -25.98
CA ASN A 148 19.69 17.21 -25.84
C ASN A 148 20.87 17.00 -26.80
N SER A 149 21.30 15.75 -27.02
CA SER A 149 22.34 15.42 -28.01
C SER A 149 21.88 15.64 -29.45
N ARG A 150 20.60 15.45 -29.77
CA ARG A 150 20.04 15.76 -31.10
C ARG A 150 19.98 17.26 -31.37
N GLN A 151 19.52 18.05 -30.40
CA GLN A 151 19.45 19.51 -30.54
C GLN A 151 20.82 20.16 -30.71
N SER A 152 21.84 19.68 -30.01
CA SER A 152 23.19 20.24 -30.15
C SER A 152 23.82 19.95 -31.52
N VAL A 153 23.48 18.85 -32.18
CA VAL A 153 23.92 18.54 -33.55
C VAL A 153 23.20 19.42 -34.59
N ASP A 154 21.91 19.69 -34.40
CA ASP A 154 21.13 20.55 -35.31
C ASP A 154 21.57 22.02 -35.25
N THR A 155 21.94 22.54 -34.07
CA THR A 155 22.43 23.93 -33.93
C THR A 155 23.80 24.13 -34.59
N LEU A 156 24.70 23.14 -34.52
CA LEU A 156 26.01 23.17 -35.17
C LEU A 156 25.90 23.02 -36.70
N GLY A 157 24.82 22.42 -37.21
CA GLY A 157 24.54 22.30 -38.64
C GLY A 157 23.89 23.54 -39.27
N ALA A 158 23.28 24.41 -38.47
CA ALA A 158 22.61 25.63 -38.93
C ALA A 158 23.51 26.88 -39.01
N GLU A 159 24.73 26.81 -38.45
CA GLU A 159 25.72 27.91 -38.46
C GLU A 159 26.76 27.81 -39.60
N ASN A 160 26.62 26.85 -40.54
CA ASN A 160 27.49 26.72 -41.73
C ASN A 160 26.75 27.04 -43.04
#